data_AF-T1H7V2-F1
#
_entry.id   AF-T1H7V2-F1
#
_cell.length_a   1.000
_cell.length_b   1.000
_cell.length_c   1.000
_cell.angle_alpha   90.00
_cell.angle_beta   90.00
_cell.angle_gamma   90.00
#
_symmetry.space_group_name_H-M   'P 1'
#
loop_
_entity.id
_entity.type
_entity.pdbx_description
1 polymer ?
#
loop_
_entity_poly.entity_id
_entity_poly.type
_entity_poly.pdbx_seq_one_letter_code
_entity_poly.pdbx_strand_id
1 'polypeptide(L)'
;VVNLYAEVLKVSGFIVFLCITFIIALSAFIIVTGTARPGIVCLTFGIATAELGYMTALCVLGQMIIDLNEQLHFELYNIPWYRCSKDFKQCMNITQARIGYGVAITTLFDYVMDMDTYCKLVNTSYSYFSLLLAFKST
;
A
#
# COMPACT_ATOMS: atom_id res chain seq x y z
N VAL A 1 18.41 -8.24 -14.93
CA VAL A 1 17.77 -6.93 -15.19
C VAL A 1 16.39 -6.85 -14.53
N VAL A 2 15.41 -7.68 -14.90
CA VAL A 2 14.05 -7.67 -14.28
C VAL A 2 14.07 -7.84 -12.75
N ASN A 3 14.90 -8.74 -12.21
CA ASN A 3 15.03 -8.92 -10.76
C ASN A 3 15.61 -7.69 -10.04
N LEU A 4 16.55 -6.97 -10.67
CA LEU A 4 17.14 -5.76 -10.10
C LEU A 4 16.11 -4.64 -10.03
N TYR A 5 15.28 -4.48 -11.08
CA TYR A 5 14.19 -3.51 -11.07
C TYR A 5 13.16 -3.83 -9.98
N ALA A 6 12.82 -5.11 -9.79
CA ALA A 6 11.92 -5.52 -8.72
C ALA A 6 12.49 -5.19 -7.34
N GLU A 7 13.76 -5.50 -7.06
CA GLU A 7 14.39 -5.17 -5.78
C GLU A 7 14.46 -3.66 -5.51
N VAL A 8 14.81 -2.86 -6.52
CA VAL A 8 14.83 -1.39 -6.41
C VAL A 8 13.44 -0.84 -6.11
N LEU A 9 12.40 -1.37 -6.75
CA LEU A 9 11.01 -0.98 -6.48
C LEU A 9 10.59 -1.35 -5.04
N LYS A 10 10.96 -2.53 -4.55
CA LYS A 10 10.66 -2.95 -3.17
C LYS A 10 11.31 -2.03 -2.13
N VAL A 11 12.58 -1.68 -2.34
CA VAL A 11 13.33 -0.77 -1.44
C VAL A 11 12.76 0.63 -1.50
N SER A 12 12.53 1.15 -2.71
CA SER A 12 11.99 2.50 -2.92
C SER A 12 10.60 2.65 -2.29
N GLY A 13 9.70 1.69 -2.52
CA GLY A 13 8.35 1.71 -1.92
C GLY A 13 8.37 1.75 -0.40
N PHE A 14 9.30 1.01 0.23
CA PHE A 14 9.44 1.01 1.70
C PHE A 14 9.85 2.38 2.24
N ILE A 15 10.85 2.99 1.60
CA ILE A 15 11.35 4.32 1.99
C ILE A 15 10.25 5.36 1.84
N VAL A 16 9.48 5.30 0.74
CA VAL A 16 8.36 6.21 0.50
C VAL A 16 7.30 6.08 1.60
N PHE A 17 6.90 4.86 1.98
CA PHE A 17 5.94 4.68 3.07
C PHE A 17 6.45 5.23 4.40
N LEU A 18 7.71 4.96 4.76
CA LEU A 18 8.30 5.52 5.97
C LEU A 18 8.29 7.04 5.96
N CYS A 19 8.78 7.67 4.89
CA CYS A 19 8.79 9.12 4.76
C CYS A 19 7.39 9.72 4.90
N ILE A 20 6.39 9.14 4.24
CA ILE A 20 5.00 9.61 4.31
C ILE A 20 4.47 9.55 5.74
N THR A 21 4.72 8.46 6.48
CA THR A 21 4.25 8.36 7.88
C THR A 21 4.83 9.44 8.78
N PHE A 22 6.12 9.75 8.64
CA PHE A 22 6.75 10.84 9.38
C PHE A 22 6.20 12.22 8.97
N ILE A 23 6.00 12.46 7.67
CA ILE A 23 5.44 13.72 7.16
C ILE A 23 4.02 13.94 7.70
N ILE A 24 3.18 12.90 7.72
CA ILE A 24 1.82 12.97 8.27
C ILE A 24 1.86 13.28 9.78
N ALA A 25 2.71 12.59 10.55
CA ALA A 25 2.83 12.85 11.99
C ALA A 25 3.30 14.28 12.30
N LEU A 26 4.32 14.78 11.59
CA LEU A 26 4.87 16.12 11.78
C LEU A 26 3.91 17.22 11.31
N SER A 27 3.23 17.02 10.17
CA SER A 27 2.23 17.96 9.67
C SER A 27 1.06 18.11 10.63
N ALA A 28 0.54 17.00 11.17
CA ALA A 28 -0.49 17.02 12.21
C ALA A 28 -0.02 17.77 13.46
N PHE A 29 1.23 17.57 13.90
CA PHE A 29 1.81 18.30 15.03
C PHE A 29 1.90 19.82 14.79
N ILE A 30 2.38 20.25 13.62
CA ILE A 30 2.46 21.68 13.27
C ILE A 30 1.07 22.34 13.26
N ILE A 31 0.07 21.64 12.73
CA ILE A 31 -1.31 22.14 12.68
C ILE A 31 -1.87 22.34 14.09
N VAL A 32 -1.70 21.35 14.97
CA VAL A 32 -2.25 21.38 16.34
C VAL A 32 -1.50 22.34 17.25
N THR A 33 -0.18 22.47 17.08
CA THR A 33 0.61 23.35 17.93
C THR A 33 0.34 24.83 17.70
N GLY A 34 -0.24 25.22 16.55
CA GLY A 34 -0.71 26.58 16.27
C GLY A 34 0.37 27.66 16.33
N THR A 35 1.65 27.28 16.39
CA THR A 35 2.79 28.22 16.50
C THR A 35 3.16 28.87 15.18
N ALA A 36 2.58 28.39 14.06
CA ALA A 36 2.90 28.82 12.72
C ALA A 36 1.91 29.89 12.21
N ARG A 37 2.41 30.81 11.36
CA ARG A 37 1.58 31.81 10.64
C ARG A 37 0.45 31.10 9.88
N PRO A 38 -0.74 31.71 9.71
CA PRO A 38 -1.90 31.08 9.07
C PRO A 38 -1.58 30.57 7.65
N GLY A 39 -0.70 31.25 6.91
CA GLY A 39 -0.25 30.79 5.59
C GLY A 39 0.54 29.47 5.63
N ILE A 40 1.36 29.24 6.67
CA ILE A 40 2.15 28.01 6.81
C ILE A 40 1.22 26.84 7.16
N VAL A 41 0.25 27.04 8.05
CA VAL A 41 -0.73 26.00 8.42
C VAL A 41 -1.53 25.54 7.19
N CYS A 42 -1.96 26.48 6.34
CA CYS A 42 -2.68 26.15 5.11
C CYS A 42 -1.82 25.29 4.14
N LEU A 43 -0.54 25.67 3.96
CA LEU A 43 0.39 24.90 3.13
C LEU A 43 0.63 23.49 3.70
N THR A 44 0.89 23.38 5.00
CA THR A 44 1.13 22.10 5.68
C THR A 44 -0.10 21.19 5.61
N PHE A 45 -1.31 21.74 5.72
CA PHE A 45 -2.55 21.00 5.53
C PHE A 45 -2.69 20.47 4.09
N GLY A 46 -2.39 21.29 3.08
CA GLY A 46 -2.40 20.88 1.68
C GLY A 46 -1.39 19.77 1.37
N ILE A 47 -0.20 19.81 1.98
CA ILE A 47 0.80 18.75 1.85
C ILE A 47 0.29 17.46 2.51
N ALA A 48 -0.25 17.55 3.74
CA ALA A 48 -0.75 16.38 4.45
C ALA A 48 -1.86 15.65 3.68
N THR A 49 -2.80 16.40 3.07
CA THR A 49 -3.88 15.81 2.26
C THR A 49 -3.35 15.21 0.95
N ALA A 50 -2.37 15.83 0.30
CA ALA A 50 -1.75 15.30 -0.91
C ALA A 50 -1.01 13.97 -0.63
N GLU A 51 -0.23 13.91 0.45
CA GLU A 51 0.52 12.71 0.84
C GLU A 51 -0.41 11.56 1.25
N LEU A 52 -1.48 11.86 2.00
CA LEU A 52 -2.54 10.89 2.32
C LEU A 52 -3.21 10.36 1.05
N GLY A 53 -3.50 11.24 0.09
CA GLY A 53 -4.09 10.87 -1.20
C GLY A 53 -3.16 9.95 -2.02
N TYR A 54 -1.87 10.28 -2.07
CA TYR A 54 -0.86 9.48 -2.76
C TYR A 54 -0.74 8.08 -2.15
N MET A 55 -0.64 8.00 -0.83
CA MET A 55 -0.56 6.73 -0.11
C MET A 55 -1.82 5.88 -0.31
N THR A 56 -3.01 6.50 -0.28
CA THR A 56 -4.28 5.82 -0.52
C THR A 56 -4.33 5.26 -1.94
N ALA A 57 -3.94 6.04 -2.94
CA ALA A 57 -3.92 5.59 -4.34
C ALA A 57 -3.01 4.37 -4.53
N LEU A 58 -1.82 4.37 -3.93
CA LEU A 58 -0.89 3.23 -3.99
C LEU A 58 -1.47 1.96 -3.37
N CYS A 59 -2.09 2.08 -2.18
CA CYS A 59 -2.65 0.92 -1.47
C CYS A 59 -3.91 0.40 -2.16
N VAL A 60 -4.75 1.27 -2.74
CA VAL A 60 -5.91 0.89 -3.55
C VAL A 60 -5.49 0.13 -4.80
N LEU A 61 -4.43 0.58 -5.49
CA LEU A 61 -3.90 -0.12 -6.66
C LEU A 61 -3.34 -1.50 -6.28
N GLY A 62 -2.63 -1.60 -5.16
CA GLY A 62 -2.14 -2.88 -4.64
C GLY A 62 -3.28 -3.84 -4.31
N GLN A 63 -4.31 -3.35 -3.62
CA GLN A 63 -5.51 -4.11 -3.30
C GLN A 63 -6.25 -4.60 -4.56
N MET A 64 -6.44 -3.72 -5.54
CA MET A 64 -7.11 -4.08 -6.80
C MET A 64 -6.41 -5.23 -7.54
N ILE A 65 -5.08 -5.31 -7.47
CA ILE A 65 -4.33 -6.41 -8.09
C ILE A 65 -4.59 -7.74 -7.36
N ILE A 66 -4.65 -7.70 -6.02
CA ILE A 66 -4.95 -8.87 -5.19
C ILE A 66 -6.39 -9.35 -5.50
N ASP A 67 -7.35 -8.42 -5.48
CA ASP A 67 -8.76 -8.72 -5.74
C ASP A 67 -8.97 -9.28 -7.16
N LEU A 68 -8.29 -8.71 -8.17
CA LEU A 68 -8.35 -9.20 -9.56
C LEU A 68 -7.75 -10.60 -9.69
N ASN A 69 -6.68 -10.90 -8.96
CA ASN A 69 -6.09 -12.24 -8.94
C ASN A 69 -7.06 -13.27 -8.38
N GLU A 70 -7.74 -12.94 -7.28
CA GLU A 70 -8.75 -13.80 -6.65
C GLU A 70 -9.96 -14.02 -7.56
N GLN A 71 -10.45 -12.95 -8.21
CA GLN A 71 -11.53 -13.04 -9.20
C GLN A 71 -11.13 -13.93 -10.37
N LEU A 72 -9.92 -13.74 -10.92
CA LEU A 72 -9.42 -14.55 -12.03
C LEU A 72 -9.30 -16.03 -11.62
N HIS A 73 -8.85 -16.31 -10.40
CA HIS A 73 -8.79 -17.67 -9.87
C HIS A 73 -10.18 -18.32 -9.81
N PHE A 74 -11.17 -17.58 -9.32
CA PHE A 74 -12.55 -18.04 -9.22
C PHE A 74 -13.19 -18.28 -10.60
N GLU A 75 -12.99 -17.35 -11.54
CA GLU A 75 -13.50 -17.50 -12.91
C GLU A 75 -12.88 -18.69 -13.63
N LEU A 76 -11.56 -18.87 -13.52
CA LEU A 76 -10.87 -20.04 -14.09
C LEU A 76 -11.39 -21.36 -13.52
N TYR A 77 -11.74 -21.39 -12.23
CA TYR A 77 -12.33 -22.57 -11.61
C TYR A 77 -13.73 -22.90 -12.16
N ASN A 78 -14.52 -21.88 -12.48
CA ASN A 78 -15.89 -22.03 -13.00
C ASN A 78 -15.96 -22.44 -14.48
N ILE A 79 -14.85 -22.42 -15.22
CA ILE A 79 -14.82 -22.87 -16.61
C ILE A 79 -15.10 -24.39 -16.64
N PRO A 80 -15.98 -24.89 -17.53
CA PRO A 80 -16.28 -26.31 -17.67
C PRO A 80 -15.12 -27.07 -18.33
N TRP A 81 -14.01 -27.20 -17.59
CA TRP A 81 -12.73 -27.75 -18.02
C TRP A 81 -12.84 -29.15 -18.61
N TYR A 82 -13.79 -29.95 -18.13
CA TYR A 82 -14.04 -31.31 -18.61
C TYR A 82 -14.42 -31.35 -20.10
N ARG A 83 -15.03 -30.29 -20.63
CA ARG A 83 -15.45 -30.18 -22.06
C ARG A 83 -14.36 -29.65 -23.00
N CYS A 84 -13.23 -29.16 -22.46
CA CYS A 84 -12.18 -28.55 -23.26
C CYS A 84 -11.17 -29.58 -23.83
N SER A 85 -10.38 -29.16 -24.82
CA SER A 85 -9.29 -29.95 -25.42
C SER A 85 -8.21 -30.30 -24.38
N LYS A 86 -7.41 -31.33 -24.65
CA LYS A 86 -6.31 -31.74 -23.76
C LYS A 86 -5.28 -30.63 -23.56
N ASP A 87 -4.94 -29.91 -24.63
CA ASP A 87 -3.99 -28.81 -24.58
C ASP A 87 -4.51 -27.64 -23.70
N PHE A 88 -5.80 -27.32 -23.83
CA PHE A 88 -6.43 -26.30 -22.99
C PHE A 88 -6.46 -26.70 -21.52
N LYS A 89 -6.77 -27.97 -21.20
CA LYS A 89 -6.74 -28.50 -19.83
C LYS A 89 -5.34 -28.38 -19.21
N GLN A 90 -4.29 -28.67 -19.99
CA GLN A 90 -2.91 -28.55 -19.53
C GLN A 90 -2.55 -27.08 -19.24
N CYS A 91 -2.87 -26.16 -20.15
CA CYS A 91 -2.65 -24.73 -19.92
C CYS A 91 -3.43 -24.22 -18.70
N MET A 92 -4.68 -24.63 -18.54
CA MET A 92 -5.53 -24.22 -17.42
C MET A 92 -4.96 -24.69 -16.07
N ASN A 93 -4.48 -25.93 -15.98
CA ASN A 93 -3.83 -26.45 -14.77
C ASN A 93 -2.57 -25.67 -14.42
N ILE A 94 -1.73 -25.32 -15.41
CA ILE A 94 -0.51 -24.53 -15.18
C ILE A 94 -0.88 -23.13 -14.68
N THR A 95 -1.87 -22.50 -15.31
CA THR A 95 -2.34 -21.15 -14.93
C THR A 95 -2.96 -21.13 -13.54
N GLN A 96 -3.82 -22.08 -13.20
CA GLN A 96 -4.40 -22.21 -11.85
C GLN A 96 -3.32 -22.46 -10.79
N ALA A 97 -2.37 -23.36 -11.07
CA ALA A 97 -1.25 -23.60 -10.17
C ALA A 97 -0.40 -22.34 -9.95
N ARG A 98 -0.28 -21.47 -10.96
CA ARG A 98 0.47 -20.21 -10.83
C ARG A 98 -0.30 -19.12 -10.08
N ILE A 99 -1.59 -18.98 -10.36
CA ILE A 99 -2.46 -17.97 -9.74
C ILE A 99 -2.63 -18.26 -8.24
N GLY A 100 -2.69 -19.54 -7.85
CA GLY A 100 -2.80 -19.95 -6.43
C GLY A 100 -1.65 -19.50 -5.52
N TYR A 101 -0.51 -19.05 -6.07
CA TYR A 101 0.58 -18.46 -5.28
C TYR A 101 0.28 -17.03 -4.80
N GLY A 102 -0.81 -16.40 -5.27
CA GLY A 102 -1.15 -15.02 -4.97
C GLY A 102 -0.22 -14.03 -5.68
N VAL A 103 -0.78 -12.99 -6.29
CA VAL A 103 0.00 -11.86 -6.80
C VAL A 103 -0.20 -10.70 -5.85
N ALA A 104 0.77 -10.51 -4.97
CA ALA A 104 0.83 -9.37 -4.07
C ALA A 104 2.05 -8.52 -4.41
N ILE A 105 1.87 -7.20 -4.47
CA ILE A 105 3.00 -6.29 -4.53
C ILE A 105 3.57 -6.20 -3.11
N THR A 106 4.62 -6.98 -2.87
CA THR A 106 5.38 -6.95 -1.62
C THR A 106 6.42 -5.84 -1.67
N THR A 107 6.49 -5.05 -0.62
CA THR A 107 7.54 -4.08 -0.33
C THR A 107 8.70 -4.77 0.40
N LEU A 108 9.78 -4.05 0.72
CA LEU A 108 10.82 -4.56 1.63
C LEU A 108 10.20 -5.10 2.93
N PHE A 109 10.79 -6.16 3.49
CA PHE A 109 10.29 -6.90 4.67
C PHE A 109 8.96 -7.64 4.47
N ASP A 110 8.60 -7.95 3.22
CA ASP A 110 7.41 -8.72 2.87
C ASP A 110 6.10 -8.02 3.26
N TYR A 111 6.14 -6.69 3.34
CA TYR A 111 4.95 -5.88 3.58
C TYR A 111 4.09 -5.82 2.31
N VAL A 112 2.88 -6.37 2.37
CA VAL A 112 1.95 -6.34 1.24
C VAL A 112 1.38 -4.93 1.09
N MET A 113 1.33 -4.40 -0.13
CA MET A 113 0.64 -3.15 -0.42
C MET A 113 -0.87 -3.37 -0.45
N ASP A 114 -1.49 -3.41 0.72
CA ASP A 114 -2.93 -3.56 0.92
C ASP A 114 -3.51 -2.40 1.75
N MET A 115 -4.84 -2.36 1.86
CA MET A 115 -5.51 -1.36 2.68
C MET A 115 -5.31 -1.58 4.18
N ASP A 116 -4.93 -2.79 4.61
CA ASP A 116 -4.57 -3.07 6.01
C ASP A 116 -3.25 -2.37 6.39
N THR A 117 -2.26 -2.42 5.50
CA THR A 117 -1.00 -1.70 5.63
C THR A 117 -1.22 -0.18 5.66
N TYR A 118 -2.13 0.34 4.83
CA TYR A 118 -2.53 1.74 4.92
C TYR A 118 -3.01 2.11 6.32
N CYS A 119 -3.96 1.36 6.88
CA CYS A 119 -4.48 1.58 8.23
C CYS A 119 -3.37 1.51 9.29
N LYS A 120 -2.48 0.51 9.21
CA LYS A 120 -1.35 0.36 10.14
C LYS A 120 -0.42 1.57 10.11
N LEU A 121 -0.10 2.08 8.93
CA LEU A 121 0.79 3.24 8.76
C LEU A 121 0.14 4.55 9.23
N VAL A 122 -1.16 4.74 8.99
CA VAL A 122 -1.91 5.89 9.55
C VAL A 122 -1.97 5.83 11.08
N ASN A 123 -2.26 4.67 11.66
CA ASN A 123 -2.25 4.48 13.12
C ASN A 123 -0.87 4.70 13.75
N THR A 124 0.17 4.25 13.06
CA THR A 124 1.57 4.49 13.45
C THR A 124 1.87 5.99 13.44
N SER A 125 1.46 6.71 12.40
CA SER A 125 1.61 8.17 12.29
C SER A 125 0.88 8.90 13.44
N TYR A 126 -0.34 8.46 13.78
CA TYR A 126 -1.10 8.99 14.92
C TYR A 126 -0.42 8.74 16.27
N SER A 127 0.19 7.56 16.43
CA SER A 127 0.95 7.21 17.64
C SER A 127 2.17 8.11 17.80
N TYR A 128 2.92 8.36 16.72
CA TYR A 128 4.03 9.32 16.73
C TYR A 128 3.56 10.74 17.02
N PHE A 129 2.47 11.19 16.40
CA PHE A 129 1.85 12.48 16.69
C PHE A 129 1.50 12.63 18.19
N SER A 130 0.87 11.62 18.78
CA SER A 130 0.47 11.61 20.19
C SER A 130 1.68 11.68 21.13
N LEU A 131 2.75 10.96 20.78
CA LEU A 131 4.02 10.99 21.51
C LEU A 131 4.69 12.37 21.45
N LEU A 132 4.70 13.03 20.28
CA LEU A 132 5.20 14.41 20.14
C LEU A 132 4.38 15.40 20.97
N LEU A 133 3.05 15.21 21.02
CA LEU A 133 2.17 16.04 21.84
C LEU A 133 2.46 15.86 23.34
N ALA A 134 2.71 14.62 23.79
CA ALA A 134 3.05 14.33 25.17
C ALA A 134 4.37 15.03 25.59
N PHE A 135 5.41 14.98 24.76
CA PHE A 135 6.67 15.67 25.04
C PHE A 135 6.54 17.19 25.09
N LYS A 136 5.61 17.78 24.34
CA LYS A 136 5.34 19.22 24.42
C LYS A 136 4.63 19.61 25.72
N SER A 137 3.84 18.72 26.30
CA SER A 137 3.06 18.99 27.52
C SER A 137 3.85 18.89 28.83
N THR A 138 5.08 18.37 28.78
CA THR A 138 6.02 18.29 29.91
C THR A 138 6.94 19.51 29.92
#